data_AF-A0AA42H3U4-F1
#
_entry.id   AF-A0AA42H3U4-F1
#
_cell.length_a   1.000
_cell.length_b   1.000
_cell.length_c   1.000
_cell.angle_alpha   90.00
_cell.angle_beta   90.00
_cell.angle_gamma   90.00
#
_symmetry.space_group_name_H-M   'P 1'
#
loop_
_entity.id
_entity.type
_entity.pdbx_description
1 polymer ?
#
loop_
_entity_poly.entity_id
_entity_poly.type
_entity_poly.pdbx_seq_one_letter_code
_entity_poly.pdbx_strand_id
1 'polypeptide(L)'
;MLQRTSPACSWFDFAQAIFQQAVRAVIVQHPPRLVPIATEAYPSPARRPAWSVLDCNDFAKRFGIAPCPWLPDLEVVIDAPKSACSQVDKAVSAK
;
A
#
# COMPACT_ATOMS: atom_id res chain seq x y z
N MET A 1 -5.57 -22.59 17.63
CA MET A 1 -6.19 -21.26 17.44
C MET A 1 -5.10 -20.20 17.55
N LEU A 2 -5.22 -19.13 16.75
CA LEU A 2 -4.37 -17.93 16.65
C LEU A 2 -3.17 -18.02 15.70
N GLN A 3 -3.29 -17.35 14.55
CA GLN A 3 -2.26 -16.52 13.94
C GLN A 3 -2.91 -15.68 12.82
N ARG A 4 -3.45 -14.51 13.17
CA ARG A 4 -3.71 -13.44 12.19
C ARG A 4 -2.47 -12.57 12.13
N THR A 5 -1.39 -13.09 11.55
CA THR A 5 -0.31 -12.25 11.05
C THR A 5 -0.84 -11.48 9.84
N SER A 6 -0.67 -10.16 9.81
CA SER A 6 -0.91 -9.38 8.59
C SER A 6 -0.09 -9.99 7.45
N PRO A 7 -0.68 -10.27 6.28
CA PRO A 7 0.00 -11.02 5.24
C PRO A 7 1.24 -10.26 4.74
N ALA A 8 2.41 -10.90 4.82
CA ALA A 8 3.63 -10.39 4.20
C ALA A 8 3.42 -10.20 2.70
N CYS A 9 4.06 -9.18 2.12
CA CYS A 9 4.00 -8.92 0.68
C CYS A 9 5.35 -8.40 0.17
N SER A 10 5.62 -8.60 -1.12
CA SER A 10 6.73 -7.95 -1.81
C SER A 10 6.36 -6.52 -2.22
N TRP A 11 7.35 -5.71 -2.60
CA TRP A 11 7.09 -4.38 -3.20
C TRP A 11 6.25 -4.45 -4.48
N PHE A 12 6.39 -5.54 -5.25
CA PHE A 12 5.59 -5.77 -6.43
C PHE A 12 4.12 -6.03 -6.09
N ASP A 13 3.86 -6.91 -5.10
CA ASP A 13 2.50 -7.23 -4.65
C ASP A 13 1.83 -5.99 -4.04
N PHE A 14 2.57 -5.19 -3.29
CA PHE A 14 2.09 -3.94 -2.72
C PHE A 14 1.71 -2.93 -3.82
N ALA A 15 2.57 -2.74 -4.82
CA ALA A 15 2.26 -1.89 -5.98
C ALA A 15 1.02 -2.39 -6.74
N GLN A 16 0.88 -3.71 -6.90
CA GLN A 16 -0.30 -4.30 -7.53
C GLN A 16 -1.58 -4.00 -6.74
N ALA A 17 -1.55 -4.14 -5.41
CA ALA A 17 -2.69 -3.83 -4.57
C ALA A 17 -3.07 -2.35 -4.64
N ILE A 18 -2.10 -1.43 -4.68
CA ILE A 18 -2.33 0.02 -4.85
C ILE A 18 -3.10 0.29 -6.14
N PHE A 19 -2.62 -0.21 -7.29
CA PHE A 19 -3.28 0.06 -8.57
C PHE A 19 -4.66 -0.60 -8.65
N GLN A 20 -4.82 -1.81 -8.10
CA GLN A 20 -6.13 -2.46 -8.04
C GLN A 20 -7.13 -1.65 -7.20
N GLN A 21 -6.71 -1.12 -6.05
CA GLN A 21 -7.55 -0.28 -5.21
C GLN A 21 -7.84 1.08 -5.86
N ALA A 22 -6.86 1.71 -6.50
CA ALA A 22 -7.04 2.99 -7.20
C ALA A 22 -8.04 2.89 -8.37
N VAL A 23 -8.07 1.76 -9.09
CA VAL A 23 -9.09 1.50 -10.13
C VAL A 23 -10.48 1.37 -9.51
N ARG A 24 -10.62 0.60 -8.41
CA ARG A 24 -11.90 0.48 -7.69
C ARG A 24 -12.38 1.82 -7.15
N ALA A 25 -11.45 2.65 -6.69
CA ALA A 25 -11.72 3.99 -6.20
C ALA A 25 -11.99 5.01 -7.32
N VAL A 26 -11.91 4.62 -8.59
CA VAL A 26 -12.09 5.49 -9.78
C VAL A 26 -11.09 6.66 -9.82
N ILE A 27 -9.92 6.47 -9.21
CA ILE A 27 -8.82 7.46 -9.26
C ILE A 27 -8.03 7.31 -10.56
N VAL A 28 -7.88 6.07 -11.03
CA VAL A 28 -7.27 5.75 -12.33
C VAL A 28 -8.23 4.87 -13.12
N GLN A 29 -8.29 5.06 -14.44
CA GLN A 29 -9.20 4.30 -15.30
C GLN A 29 -8.74 2.85 -15.51
N HIS A 30 -7.43 2.66 -15.67
CA HIS A 30 -6.82 1.36 -15.93
C HIS A 30 -5.52 1.20 -15.13
N PRO A 31 -5.23 0.00 -14.59
CA PRO A 31 -3.98 -0.24 -13.92
C PRO A 31 -2.84 -0.29 -14.95
N PRO A 32 -1.66 0.28 -14.67
CA PRO A 32 -0.50 0.12 -15.54
C PRO A 32 -0.02 -1.33 -15.53
N ARG A 33 0.74 -1.71 -16.57
CA ARG A 33 1.44 -2.99 -16.60
C ARG A 33 2.59 -2.98 -15.59
N LEU A 34 2.46 -3.75 -14.52
CA LEU A 34 3.54 -3.96 -13.55
C LEU A 34 4.51 -5.03 -14.05
N VAL A 35 5.80 -4.75 -13.93
CA VAL A 35 6.88 -5.69 -14.26
C VAL A 35 7.70 -5.91 -13.00
N PRO A 36 7.78 -7.14 -12.46
CA PRO A 36 8.63 -7.42 -11.33
C PRO A 36 10.10 -7.29 -11.73
N ILE A 37 10.92 -6.76 -10.84
CA ILE A 37 12.36 -6.67 -11.01
C ILE A 37 13.08 -7.29 -9.82
N ALA A 38 14.27 -7.83 -10.07
CA ALA A 38 15.18 -8.23 -9.01
C ALA A 38 15.85 -7.00 -8.37
N THR A 39 16.31 -7.10 -7.13
CA THR A 39 16.94 -5.97 -6.42
C THR A 39 18.18 -5.47 -7.15
N GLU A 40 18.92 -6.39 -7.78
CA GLU A 40 20.15 -6.14 -8.53
C GLU A 40 19.90 -5.31 -9.79
N ALA A 41 18.69 -5.37 -10.34
CA ALA A 41 18.31 -4.57 -11.50
C ALA A 41 18.13 -3.08 -11.17
N TYR A 42 18.06 -2.71 -9.88
CA TYR A 42 17.97 -1.33 -9.42
C TYR A 42 18.81 -1.10 -8.15
N PRO A 43 20.14 -0.92 -8.30
CA PRO A 43 21.03 -0.79 -7.15
C PRO A 43 20.79 0.53 -6.40
N SER A 44 20.60 0.44 -5.09
CA SER A 44 20.52 1.61 -4.21
C SER A 44 21.82 1.82 -3.42
N PRO A 45 22.19 3.06 -3.06
CA PRO A 45 23.38 3.35 -2.25
C PRO A 45 23.38 2.63 -0.90
N ALA A 46 22.20 2.49 -0.28
CA ALA A 46 22.02 1.73 0.96
C ALA A 46 21.63 0.28 0.64
N ARG A 47 22.24 -0.68 1.36
CA ARG A 47 21.84 -2.09 1.29
C ARG A 47 20.47 -2.27 1.93
N ARG A 48 19.55 -2.90 1.20
CA ARG A 48 18.22 -3.27 1.70
C ARG A 48 18.22 -4.76 2.07
N PRO A 49 17.63 -5.15 3.21
CA PRO A 49 17.43 -6.55 3.54
C PRO A 49 16.44 -7.18 2.56
N ALA A 50 16.67 -8.43 2.19
CA ALA A 50 15.75 -9.20 1.33
C ALA A 50 14.42 -9.50 2.03
N TRP A 51 14.41 -9.57 3.36
CA TRP A 51 13.25 -9.86 4.17
C TRP A 51 13.19 -8.93 5.38
N SER A 52 12.16 -8.09 5.45
CA SER A 52 11.96 -7.09 6.52
C SER A 52 10.66 -7.30 7.30
N VAL A 53 10.01 -8.46 7.15
CA VAL A 53 8.78 -8.77 7.90
C VAL A 53 9.15 -9.05 9.36
N LEU A 54 8.46 -8.38 10.28
CA LEU A 54 8.69 -8.50 11.71
C LEU A 54 7.72 -9.50 12.34
N ASP A 55 8.20 -10.30 13.28
CA ASP A 55 7.33 -11.08 14.17
C ASP A 55 6.83 -10.18 15.32
N CYS A 56 5.53 -9.87 15.30
CA CYS A 56 4.88 -9.03 16.31
C CYS A 56 4.20 -9.84 17.43
N ASN A 57 4.49 -11.14 17.57
CA ASN A 57 3.82 -12.01 18.55
C ASN A 57 4.09 -11.59 19.99
N ASP A 58 5.31 -11.18 20.33
CA ASP A 58 5.63 -10.73 21.70
C ASP A 58 4.87 -9.43 22.06
N PHE A 59 4.85 -8.46 21.14
CA PHE A 59 4.05 -7.25 21.29
C PHE A 59 2.56 -7.57 21.50
N ALA A 60 2.01 -8.46 20.68
CA ALA A 60 0.61 -8.85 20.77
C ALA A 60 0.28 -9.53 22.10
N LYS A 61 1.14 -10.41 22.60
CA LYS A 61 0.97 -11.06 23.90
C LYS A 61 1.07 -10.06 25.06
N ARG A 62 2.01 -9.12 24.99
CA ARG A 62 2.29 -8.20 26.09
C ARG A 62 1.26 -7.09 26.23
N PHE A 63 0.75 -6.59 25.11
CA PHE A 63 -0.16 -5.44 25.11
C PHE A 63 -1.60 -5.80 24.72
N GLY A 64 -1.87 -7.04 24.29
CA GLY A 64 -3.19 -7.45 23.81
C GLY A 64 -3.59 -6.80 22.48
N ILE A 65 -2.65 -6.17 21.78
CA ILE A 65 -2.87 -5.47 20.51
C ILE A 65 -2.25 -6.29 19.38
N ALA A 66 -3.09 -6.82 18.49
CA ALA A 66 -2.64 -7.52 17.30
C ALA A 66 -2.39 -6.55 16.13
N PRO A 67 -1.41 -6.83 15.25
CA PRO A 67 -1.24 -6.05 14.02
C PRO A 67 -2.47 -6.18 13.12
N CYS A 68 -2.93 -5.05 12.57
CA CYS A 68 -4.01 -5.04 11.60
C CYS A 68 -3.53 -5.57 10.24
N PRO A 69 -4.39 -6.27 9.47
CA PRO A 69 -4.15 -6.53 8.06
C PRO A 69 -3.94 -5.21 7.31
N TRP A 70 -2.91 -5.10 6.47
CA TRP A 70 -2.60 -3.82 5.79
C TRP A 70 -3.53 -3.52 4.61
N LEU A 71 -4.16 -4.54 4.00
CA LEU A 71 -5.00 -4.34 2.80
C LEU A 71 -6.19 -3.41 3.04
N PRO A 72 -6.98 -3.57 4.13
CA PRO A 72 -8.06 -2.63 4.45
C PRO A 72 -7.56 -1.22 4.76
N ASP A 73 -6.44 -1.10 5.47
CA ASP A 73 -5.87 0.22 5.81
C ASP A 73 -5.38 0.97 4.56
N LEU A 74 -4.87 0.23 3.56
CA LEU A 74 -4.51 0.81 2.27
C LEU A 74 -5.74 1.44 1.58
N GLU A 75 -6.91 0.80 1.66
CA GLU A 75 -8.14 1.31 1.04
C GLU A 75 -8.55 2.64 1.65
N VAL A 76 -8.47 2.76 2.98
CA VAL A 76 -8.71 4.01 3.70
C VAL A 76 -7.78 5.14 3.20
N VAL A 77 -6.50 4.84 3.01
CA VAL A 77 -5.52 5.82 2.51
C VAL A 77 -5.78 6.21 1.06
N ILE A 78 -6.14 5.24 0.21
CA ILE A 78 -6.43 5.47 -1.21
C ILE A 78 -7.73 6.26 -1.39
N ASP A 79 -8.71 6.09 -0.51
CA ASP A 79 -9.99 6.82 -0.58
C ASP A 79 -9.94 8.24 0.02
N ALA A 80 -9.03 8.50 0.97
CA ALA A 80 -8.86 9.82 1.60
C ALA A 80 -8.72 11.03 0.64
N PRO A 81 -8.05 10.95 -0.53
CA PRO A 81 -7.91 12.06 -1.47
C PRO A 81 -9.25 12.58 -2.03
N LYS A 82 -10.31 11.75 -2.00
CA LYS A 82 -11.65 12.15 -2.49
C LYS A 82 -12.25 13.28 -1.67
N SER A 83 -11.83 13.46 -0.41
CA SER A 83 -12.34 14.50 0.48
C SER A 83 -11.64 15.86 0.31
N ALA A 84 -10.49 15.93 -0.37
CA ALA A 84 -9.70 17.15 -0.53
C ALA A 84 -9.73 17.75 -1.96
N CYS A 85 -10.13 16.97 -2.96
CA CYS A 85 -10.08 17.36 -4.38
C CYS A 85 -11.46 17.73 -4.97
N SER A 86 -12.35 18.37 -4.22
CA SER A 86 -13.59 18.96 -4.76
C SER A 86 -13.49 20.47 -4.99
N GLN A 87 -12.31 21.08 -4.78
CA GLN A 87 -12.11 22.52 -4.86
C GLN A 87 -11.20 22.99 -6.01
N VAL A 88 -10.56 22.08 -6.77
CA VAL A 88 -9.59 22.48 -7.82
C VAL A 88 -10.24 22.66 -9.20
N ASP A 89 -11.46 22.16 -9.43
CA ASP A 89 -12.11 22.19 -10.75
C ASP A 89 -12.76 23.53 -11.13
N LYS A 90 -12.80 24.53 -10.25
CA LYS A 90 -13.38 25.86 -10.58
C LYS A 90 -12.42 26.85 -11.21
N ALA A 91 -11.13 26.53 -11.34
CA ALA A 91 -10.12 27.51 -11.75
C ALA A 91 -9.66 27.42 -13.23
N VAL A 92 -10.16 26.47 -14.03
CA VAL A 92 -9.68 26.26 -15.42
C VAL A 92 -10.67 26.72 -16.51
N SER A 93 -11.88 27.18 -16.15
CA SER A 93 -12.89 27.64 -17.15
C SER A 93 -13.12 29.16 -17.15
N ALA A 94 -12.10 29.96 -16.82
CA ALA A 94 -12.14 31.41 -16.98
C ALA A 94 -10.87 31.90 -17.68
N LYS A 95 -10.72 31.55 -18.95
CA LYS A 95 -10.06 32.41 -19.94
C LYS A 95 -10.42 32.00 -21.36
#